data_AF-A0A6L7TGN4-F1
#
_entry.id   AF-A0A6L7TGN4-F1
#
_cell.length_a   1.000
_cell.length_b   1.000
_cell.length_c   1.000
_cell.angle_alpha   90.00
_cell.angle_beta   90.00
_cell.angle_gamma   90.00
#
_symmetry.space_group_name_H-M   'P 1'
#
loop_
_entity.id
_entity.type
_entity.pdbx_description
1 polymer ?
#
loop_
_entity_poly.entity_id
_entity_poly.type
_entity_poly.pdbx_seq_one_letter_code
_entity_poly.pdbx_strand_id
1 'polypeptide(L)'
;MYIYILDLRSNIIFFHGANPNRFEFRPLIATVRDAVTGELILPQVIDAAKGSPEGGFVRYYFDDPTDDTDSADTPKVGYAREFTGTVQRQDGSVIPSNYIVGSGFYLTDPAVVEIRQNKVVQTVLPQVLRTMTASTVDAISDRIEQVTSDTKASPSTVFRLGGTAALANVLLGNRNGSFLSNWLSEGSYFVLPLNATHGGNGFLSHFTLWANADYRKLSDENMQVMAYDGNVTSANIGIDRKVGEDLVGGVSMTLARGSVDYEDPELAMGELSTSLSTINPYLGWQMSDNARLWAAAGFGWGEIEFTESTNSQASDLSQSMIAAGIDLALMSSENLIKGGTTTIKLNSQSAFTSAEVDEGDSLEQTSLDASQHRVTFQGLYSRKLDSEAVITPSIEAGWRIDGGDGSTGNGLEIGAGFGYSAGRLVFKLNSQTLLTHSDVDDFEDWSFRGMIAFQPSSDGHGLSMSLGSSWGMANRELEMDAMKSYGGVRLPNQRATMMSSSPLIHAAVRYDFNKPDGLGLWTSYRGSDHDNQLRIMQVGLQFRSSQGFNAGLQIGRQDSIHRSPDHSIELRGTLRW
;
A
#
# COMPACT_ATOMS: atom_id res chain seq x y z
N MET A 1 -8.08 -11.81 29.03
CA MET A 1 -8.27 -11.75 30.50
C MET A 1 -9.77 -11.68 30.78
N TYR A 2 -10.27 -12.48 31.72
CA TYR A 2 -11.67 -12.44 32.17
C TYR A 2 -11.75 -12.31 33.69
N ILE A 3 -12.90 -11.89 34.20
CA ILE A 3 -13.19 -11.72 35.64
C ILE A 3 -14.39 -12.58 36.01
N TYR A 4 -14.37 -13.17 37.21
CA TYR A 4 -15.52 -13.85 37.79
C TYR A 4 -15.72 -13.49 39.27
N ILE A 5 -16.97 -13.61 39.73
CA ILE A 5 -17.35 -13.42 41.13
C ILE A 5 -18.07 -14.68 41.60
N LEU A 6 -17.52 -15.36 42.60
CA LEU A 6 -18.03 -16.61 43.16
C LEU A 6 -18.49 -16.39 44.61
N ASP A 7 -19.74 -16.71 44.94
CA ASP A 7 -20.18 -16.80 46.33
C ASP A 7 -19.83 -18.15 46.95
N LEU A 8 -19.01 -18.13 48.00
CA LEU A 8 -18.55 -19.34 48.69
C LEU A 8 -19.65 -20.05 49.48
N ARG A 9 -20.75 -19.34 49.83
CA ARG A 9 -21.83 -19.93 50.62
C ARG A 9 -22.78 -20.74 49.75
N SER A 10 -23.23 -20.17 48.64
CA SER A 10 -24.12 -20.85 47.69
C SER A 10 -23.36 -21.66 46.64
N ASN A 11 -22.05 -21.46 46.52
CA ASN A 11 -21.21 -22.03 45.47
C ASN A 11 -21.72 -21.66 44.07
N ILE A 12 -22.16 -20.41 43.89
CA ILE A 12 -22.73 -19.89 42.64
C ILE A 12 -21.81 -18.78 42.10
N ILE A 13 -21.55 -18.80 40.79
CA ILE A 13 -20.91 -17.68 40.10
C ILE A 13 -21.98 -16.61 39.85
N PHE A 14 -21.80 -15.41 40.40
CA PHE A 14 -22.69 -14.28 40.17
C PHE A 14 -22.38 -13.50 38.89
N PHE A 15 -21.12 -13.56 38.45
CA PHE A 15 -20.65 -12.85 37.27
C PHE A 15 -19.54 -13.65 36.60
N HIS A 16 -19.57 -13.77 35.26
CA HIS A 16 -18.47 -14.34 34.48
C HIS A 16 -18.24 -13.55 33.19
N GLY A 17 -17.21 -12.70 33.19
CA GLY A 17 -16.97 -11.71 32.13
C GLY A 17 -16.73 -12.27 30.73
N ALA A 18 -16.28 -13.53 30.59
CA ALA A 18 -16.12 -14.16 29.28
C ALA A 18 -17.37 -14.95 28.82
N ASN A 19 -18.22 -15.43 29.75
CA ASN A 19 -19.24 -16.43 29.46
C ASN A 19 -20.47 -16.27 30.39
N PRO A 20 -21.15 -15.12 30.36
CA PRO A 20 -22.19 -14.79 31.33
C PRO A 20 -23.35 -15.80 31.32
N ASN A 21 -23.84 -16.21 30.14
CA ASN A 21 -24.99 -17.11 30.01
C ASN A 21 -24.74 -18.56 30.48
N ARG A 22 -23.46 -18.97 30.56
CA ARG A 22 -23.08 -20.36 30.83
C ARG A 22 -22.83 -20.62 32.30
N PHE A 23 -22.21 -19.68 33.00
CA PHE A 23 -21.75 -19.88 34.38
C PHE A 23 -22.54 -19.06 35.41
N GLU A 24 -23.18 -17.94 35.03
CA GLU A 24 -23.89 -17.10 35.99
C GLU A 24 -25.13 -17.78 36.56
N PHE A 25 -25.33 -17.60 37.86
CA PHE A 25 -26.45 -18.12 38.64
C PHE A 25 -26.58 -19.65 38.63
N ARG A 26 -25.54 -20.36 38.21
CA ARG A 26 -25.47 -21.81 38.27
C ARG A 26 -24.59 -22.25 39.44
N PRO A 27 -24.96 -23.30 40.19
CA PRO A 27 -24.04 -23.92 41.13
C PRO A 27 -22.81 -24.41 40.37
N LEU A 28 -21.63 -24.08 40.87
CA LEU A 28 -20.39 -24.69 40.41
C LEU A 28 -20.46 -26.17 40.75
N ILE A 29 -20.72 -26.99 39.74
CA ILE A 29 -20.52 -28.41 39.87
C ILE A 29 -19.01 -28.59 39.97
N ALA A 30 -18.54 -29.17 41.09
CA ALA A 30 -17.15 -29.52 41.29
C ALA A 30 -16.76 -30.74 40.41
N THR A 31 -16.99 -30.62 39.11
CA THR A 31 -16.70 -31.63 38.08
C THR A 31 -15.55 -31.23 37.19
N VAL A 32 -15.21 -29.94 37.15
CA VAL A 32 -14.09 -29.45 36.35
C VAL A 32 -12.79 -29.88 37.01
N ARG A 33 -12.06 -30.74 36.31
CA ARG A 33 -10.77 -31.27 36.71
C ARG A 33 -9.67 -30.59 35.91
N ASP A 34 -8.55 -30.38 36.57
CA ASP A 34 -7.30 -30.05 35.94
C ASP A 34 -6.90 -31.23 35.05
N ALA A 35 -6.70 -30.99 33.76
CA ALA A 35 -6.43 -32.05 32.80
C ALA A 35 -5.08 -32.76 33.06
N VAL A 36 -4.12 -32.09 33.70
CA VAL A 36 -2.79 -32.61 33.99
C VAL A 36 -2.76 -33.34 35.33
N THR A 37 -3.32 -32.75 36.39
CA THR A 37 -3.25 -33.33 37.74
C THR A 37 -4.45 -34.24 38.06
N GLY A 38 -5.55 -34.10 37.33
CA GLY A 38 -6.83 -34.75 37.62
C GLY A 38 -7.55 -34.19 38.85
N GLU A 39 -6.96 -33.23 39.55
CA GLU A 39 -7.55 -32.58 40.73
C GLU A 39 -8.65 -31.62 40.33
N LEU A 40 -9.56 -31.28 41.24
CA LEU A 40 -10.61 -30.31 40.95
C LEU A 40 -10.00 -28.89 40.92
N ILE A 41 -10.36 -28.10 39.91
CA ILE A 41 -9.81 -26.74 39.73
C ILE A 41 -10.37 -25.79 40.80
N LEU A 42 -11.64 -25.93 41.14
CA LEU A 42 -12.31 -25.02 42.08
C LEU A 42 -11.67 -25.00 43.48
N PRO A 43 -11.34 -26.14 44.12
CA PRO A 43 -10.54 -26.14 45.36
C PRO A 43 -9.22 -25.38 45.24
N GLN A 44 -8.48 -25.56 44.15
CA GLN A 44 -7.21 -24.86 43.94
C GLN A 44 -7.40 -23.34 43.87
N VAL A 45 -8.47 -22.87 43.21
CA VAL A 45 -8.85 -21.45 43.17
C VAL A 45 -9.22 -20.92 44.57
N ILE A 46 -9.99 -21.69 45.34
CA ILE A 46 -10.39 -21.32 46.71
C ILE A 46 -9.17 -21.24 47.63
N ASP A 47 -8.26 -22.21 47.51
CA ASP A 47 -7.04 -22.26 48.30
C ASP A 47 -6.11 -21.08 47.97
N ALA A 48 -5.96 -20.74 46.69
CA ALA A 48 -5.23 -19.55 46.27
C ALA A 48 -5.87 -18.25 46.81
N ALA A 49 -7.21 -18.15 46.77
CA ALA A 49 -7.94 -16.99 47.27
C ALA A 49 -7.80 -16.79 48.79
N LYS A 50 -7.64 -17.89 49.55
CA LYS A 50 -7.55 -17.92 51.01
C LYS A 50 -6.12 -17.96 51.54
N GLY A 51 -5.16 -18.30 50.69
CA GLY A 51 -3.76 -18.49 51.08
C GLY A 51 -3.12 -17.21 51.64
N SER A 52 -3.63 -16.03 51.27
CA SER A 52 -3.21 -14.75 51.86
C SER A 52 -4.35 -13.72 51.89
N PRO A 53 -4.28 -12.70 52.77
CA PRO A 53 -5.23 -11.57 52.74
C PRO A 53 -5.24 -10.81 51.41
N GLU A 54 -4.14 -10.88 50.65
CA GLU A 54 -3.98 -10.32 49.31
C GLU A 54 -4.25 -11.35 48.21
N GLY A 55 -4.94 -12.46 48.50
CA GLY A 55 -5.20 -13.50 47.51
C GLY A 55 -3.95 -14.25 47.04
N GLY A 56 -4.05 -14.89 45.88
CA GLY A 56 -2.98 -15.71 45.32
C GLY A 56 -3.20 -16.06 43.85
N PHE A 57 -2.11 -16.46 43.19
CA PHE A 57 -2.17 -17.01 41.84
C PHE A 57 -2.41 -18.52 41.88
N VAL A 58 -3.19 -19.00 40.91
CA VAL A 58 -3.42 -20.42 40.66
C VAL A 58 -3.19 -20.70 39.17
N ARG A 59 -2.47 -21.78 38.89
CA ARG A 59 -2.26 -22.27 37.53
C ARG A 59 -3.01 -23.58 37.39
N TYR A 60 -3.82 -23.71 36.36
CA TYR A 60 -4.59 -24.93 36.09
C TYR A 60 -4.73 -25.18 34.58
N TYR A 61 -4.95 -26.43 34.22
CA TYR A 61 -5.16 -26.87 32.84
C TYR A 61 -6.62 -27.29 32.66
N PHE A 62 -7.35 -26.62 31.78
CA PHE A 62 -8.76 -26.93 31.55
C PHE A 62 -8.98 -27.11 30.05
N ASP A 63 -9.67 -28.20 29.70
CA ASP A 63 -10.17 -28.48 28.37
C ASP A 63 -11.69 -28.37 28.42
N ASP A 64 -12.25 -27.42 27.69
CA ASP A 64 -13.69 -27.34 27.49
C ASP A 64 -14.05 -28.16 26.25
N PRO A 65 -14.65 -29.36 26.40
CA PRO A 65 -14.94 -30.24 25.27
C PRO A 65 -16.03 -29.71 24.33
N THR A 66 -16.49 -28.47 24.55
CA THR A 66 -17.46 -27.76 23.71
C THR A 66 -16.90 -26.49 23.09
N ASP A 67 -15.62 -26.19 23.34
CA ASP A 67 -14.90 -25.04 22.81
C ASP A 67 -13.53 -25.53 22.32
N ASP A 68 -13.42 -25.79 21.02
CA ASP A 68 -12.22 -26.33 20.39
C ASP A 68 -11.01 -25.37 20.50
N THR A 69 -11.22 -24.12 20.92
CA THR A 69 -10.15 -23.14 21.20
C THR A 69 -9.57 -23.27 22.61
N ASP A 70 -10.20 -24.05 23.48
CA ASP A 70 -9.85 -24.18 24.90
C ASP A 70 -9.09 -25.49 25.16
N SER A 71 -7.81 -25.56 24.79
CA SER A 71 -6.99 -26.77 24.98
C SER A 71 -6.46 -26.97 26.41
N ALA A 72 -6.50 -28.22 26.88
CA ALA A 72 -5.81 -28.68 28.09
C ALA A 72 -4.29 -28.50 28.04
N ASP A 73 -3.69 -28.25 26.87
CA ASP A 73 -2.25 -28.03 26.75
C ASP A 73 -1.86 -26.61 27.15
N THR A 74 -2.81 -25.66 27.11
CA THR A 74 -2.54 -24.26 27.45
C THR A 74 -2.89 -23.98 28.91
N PRO A 75 -1.89 -23.70 29.78
CA PRO A 75 -2.14 -23.41 31.18
C PRO A 75 -2.86 -22.07 31.34
N LYS A 76 -3.94 -22.10 32.12
CA LYS A 76 -4.64 -20.90 32.57
C LYS A 76 -4.01 -20.43 33.87
N VAL A 77 -3.62 -19.16 33.92
CA VAL A 77 -3.20 -18.52 35.16
C VAL A 77 -4.30 -17.58 35.61
N GLY A 78 -4.80 -17.83 36.81
CA GLY A 78 -5.75 -16.97 37.47
C GLY A 78 -5.17 -16.34 38.72
N TYR A 79 -5.68 -15.18 39.07
CA TYR A 79 -5.51 -14.60 40.40
C TYR A 79 -6.86 -14.64 41.09
N ALA A 80 -6.90 -15.02 42.37
CA ALA A 80 -8.13 -15.07 43.14
C ALA A 80 -7.91 -14.46 44.52
N ARG A 81 -8.92 -13.77 45.04
CA ARG A 81 -8.91 -13.19 46.40
C ARG A 81 -10.28 -13.33 47.04
N GLU A 82 -10.30 -13.76 48.31
CA GLU A 82 -11.53 -13.76 49.10
C GLU A 82 -11.82 -12.33 49.62
N PHE A 83 -13.08 -11.93 49.46
CA PHE A 83 -13.64 -10.72 50.03
C PHE A 83 -14.75 -11.10 51.00
N THR A 84 -14.78 -10.39 52.13
CA THR A 84 -15.88 -10.48 53.09
C THR A 84 -16.67 -9.18 53.02
N GLY A 85 -17.97 -9.30 52.86
CA GLY A 85 -18.87 -8.17 52.75
C GLY A 85 -20.23 -8.47 53.36
N THR A 86 -21.15 -7.53 53.22
CA THR A 86 -22.54 -7.74 53.58
C THR A 86 -23.43 -7.38 52.41
N VAL A 87 -24.43 -8.20 52.15
CA VAL A 87 -25.45 -7.94 51.14
C VAL A 87 -26.74 -7.55 51.85
N GLN A 88 -27.25 -6.38 51.53
CA GLN A 88 -28.56 -5.93 51.99
C GLN A 88 -29.64 -6.46 51.05
N ARG A 89 -30.58 -7.24 51.58
CA ARG A 89 -31.73 -7.76 50.85
C ARG A 89 -32.82 -6.69 50.70
N GLN A 90 -33.74 -6.92 49.77
CA GLN A 90 -34.89 -6.03 49.56
C GLN A 90 -35.81 -5.89 50.78
N ASP A 91 -35.82 -6.87 51.68
CA ASP A 91 -36.54 -6.84 52.96
C ASP A 91 -35.81 -6.04 54.05
N GLY A 92 -34.67 -5.43 53.73
CA GLY A 92 -33.84 -4.66 54.65
C GLY A 92 -32.89 -5.50 55.52
N SER A 93 -32.96 -6.84 55.45
CA SER A 93 -32.03 -7.70 56.17
C SER A 93 -30.61 -7.63 55.58
N VAL A 94 -29.61 -7.70 56.45
CA VAL A 94 -28.18 -7.67 56.07
C VAL A 94 -27.58 -9.04 56.33
N ILE A 95 -26.94 -9.62 55.33
CA ILE A 95 -26.37 -10.97 55.43
C ILE A 95 -24.89 -10.92 55.11
N PRO A 96 -24.02 -11.49 55.97
CA PRO A 96 -22.61 -11.62 55.65
C PRO A 96 -22.45 -12.52 54.42
N SER A 97 -21.65 -12.07 53.46
CA SER A 97 -21.35 -12.77 52.22
C SER A 97 -19.84 -12.86 52.07
N ASN A 98 -19.35 -14.06 51.78
CA ASN A 98 -17.97 -14.29 51.40
C ASN A 98 -17.96 -14.61 49.92
N TYR A 99 -17.25 -13.80 49.14
CA TYR A 99 -17.15 -14.01 47.71
C TYR A 99 -15.69 -13.97 47.27
N ILE A 100 -15.33 -14.84 46.34
CA ILE A 100 -14.06 -14.77 45.65
C ILE A 100 -14.26 -13.90 44.42
N VAL A 101 -13.42 -12.88 44.27
CA VAL A 101 -13.23 -12.23 42.97
C VAL A 101 -11.96 -12.81 42.38
N GLY A 102 -12.07 -13.37 41.19
CA GLY A 102 -10.93 -13.88 40.47
C GLY A 102 -10.87 -13.39 39.05
N SER A 103 -9.68 -13.47 38.48
CA SER A 103 -9.42 -13.27 37.07
C SER A 103 -8.71 -14.48 36.49
N GLY A 104 -8.80 -14.64 35.17
CA GLY A 104 -8.05 -15.63 34.42
C GLY A 104 -7.46 -15.02 33.15
N PHE A 105 -6.26 -15.42 32.79
CA PHE A 105 -5.68 -15.19 31.48
C PHE A 105 -5.03 -16.48 30.98
N TYR A 106 -5.08 -16.66 29.66
CA TYR A 106 -4.35 -17.70 28.98
C TYR A 106 -2.88 -17.28 28.97
N LEU A 107 -1.99 -18.16 29.45
CA LEU A 107 -0.59 -18.02 29.07
C LEU A 107 -0.51 -18.45 27.61
N THR A 108 -0.11 -17.56 26.71
CA THR A 108 0.26 -17.98 25.36
C THR A 108 1.50 -18.88 25.51
N ASP A 109 1.34 -20.17 25.24
CA ASP A 109 2.47 -21.08 25.14
C ASP A 109 3.40 -20.56 24.03
N PRO A 110 4.70 -20.33 24.30
CA PRO A 110 5.64 -19.92 23.27
C PRO A 110 5.58 -20.80 22.00
N ALA A 111 5.32 -22.11 22.14
CA ALA A 111 5.17 -23.01 21.01
C ALA A 111 3.92 -22.70 20.16
N VAL A 112 2.83 -22.24 20.79
CA VAL A 112 1.61 -21.82 20.09
C VAL A 112 1.82 -20.49 19.37
N VAL A 113 2.59 -19.57 19.97
CA VAL A 113 2.99 -18.31 19.31
C VAL A 113 3.84 -18.62 18.08
N GLU A 114 4.78 -19.55 18.20
CA GLU A 114 5.67 -19.96 17.12
C GLU A 114 4.92 -20.61 15.95
N ILE A 115 4.07 -21.60 16.22
CA ILE A 115 3.22 -22.24 15.19
C ILE A 115 2.37 -21.19 14.47
N ARG A 116 1.82 -20.22 15.20
CA ARG A 116 0.99 -19.16 14.63
C ARG A 116 1.78 -18.21 13.75
N GLN A 117 2.91 -17.68 14.24
CA GLN A 117 3.74 -16.77 13.47
C GLN A 117 4.24 -17.44 12.18
N ASN A 118 4.68 -18.70 12.26
CA ASN A 118 5.07 -19.48 11.09
C ASN A 118 3.91 -19.64 10.08
N LYS A 119 2.68 -19.91 10.55
CA LYS A 119 1.49 -20.00 9.68
C LYS A 119 1.17 -18.67 9.00
N VAL A 120 1.25 -17.55 9.72
CA VAL A 120 1.03 -16.21 9.17
C VAL A 120 2.11 -15.86 8.14
N VAL A 121 3.39 -16.14 8.44
CA VAL A 121 4.50 -15.99 7.47
C VAL A 121 4.21 -16.78 6.20
N GLN A 122 3.82 -18.05 6.30
CA GLN A 122 3.60 -18.89 5.12
C GLN A 122 2.34 -18.52 4.32
N THR A 123 1.36 -17.87 4.93
CA THR A 123 0.06 -17.57 4.30
C THR A 123 0.01 -16.14 3.76
N VAL A 124 0.37 -15.16 4.59
CA VAL A 124 0.15 -13.73 4.34
C VAL A 124 1.37 -13.07 3.69
N LEU A 125 2.58 -13.39 4.15
CA LEU A 125 3.80 -12.72 3.66
C LEU A 125 4.03 -12.91 2.16
N PRO A 126 3.78 -14.08 1.53
CA PRO A 126 3.87 -14.23 0.07
C PRO A 126 2.97 -13.26 -0.69
N GLN A 127 1.79 -12.93 -0.16
CA GLN A 127 0.87 -11.97 -0.78
C GLN A 127 1.40 -10.54 -0.71
N VAL A 128 1.94 -10.16 0.45
CA VAL A 128 2.60 -8.86 0.65
C VAL A 128 3.79 -8.73 -0.30
N LEU A 129 4.66 -9.74 -0.35
CA LEU A 129 5.84 -9.76 -1.21
C LEU A 129 5.48 -9.70 -2.70
N ARG A 130 4.49 -10.49 -3.14
CA ARG A 130 3.98 -10.46 -4.52
C ARG A 130 3.49 -9.06 -4.89
N THR A 131 2.80 -8.40 -3.97
CA THR A 131 2.25 -7.05 -4.16
C THR A 131 3.35 -5.99 -4.24
N MET A 132 4.38 -6.07 -3.38
CA MET A 132 5.56 -5.22 -3.44
C MET A 132 6.35 -5.41 -4.74
N THR A 133 6.52 -6.66 -5.18
CA THR A 133 7.18 -6.99 -6.46
C THR A 133 6.38 -6.48 -7.65
N ALA A 134 5.06 -6.69 -7.68
CA ALA A 134 4.20 -6.19 -8.74
C ALA A 134 4.28 -4.66 -8.86
N SER A 135 4.34 -3.95 -7.73
CA SER A 135 4.55 -2.50 -7.70
C SER A 135 5.87 -2.07 -8.36
N THR A 136 6.94 -2.81 -8.12
CA THR A 136 8.27 -2.57 -8.70
C THR A 136 8.29 -2.86 -10.20
N VAL A 137 7.66 -3.97 -10.59
CA VAL A 137 7.56 -4.42 -11.97
C VAL A 137 6.78 -3.42 -12.82
N ASP A 138 5.61 -2.99 -12.35
CA ASP A 138 4.78 -2.03 -13.07
C ASP A 138 5.51 -0.69 -13.22
N ALA A 139 6.20 -0.23 -12.17
CA ALA A 139 7.01 0.99 -12.23
C ALA A 139 8.13 0.95 -13.31
N ILE A 140 8.84 -0.17 -13.38
CA ILE A 140 9.92 -0.38 -14.36
C ILE A 140 9.34 -0.52 -15.78
N SER A 141 8.28 -1.32 -15.94
CA SER A 141 7.61 -1.55 -17.23
C SER A 141 7.08 -0.24 -17.81
N ASP A 142 6.33 0.55 -17.01
CA ASP A 142 5.79 1.86 -17.40
C ASP A 142 6.91 2.82 -17.83
N ARG A 143 8.02 2.81 -17.08
CA ARG A 143 9.17 3.66 -17.39
C ARG A 143 9.81 3.26 -18.73
N ILE A 144 10.01 1.98 -18.96
CA ILE A 144 10.56 1.48 -20.23
C ILE A 144 9.61 1.83 -21.38
N GLU A 145 8.30 1.71 -21.18
CA GLU A 145 7.32 2.12 -22.18
C GLU A 145 7.45 3.59 -22.56
N GLN A 146 7.55 4.45 -21.55
CA GLN A 146 7.67 5.88 -21.75
C GLN A 146 8.92 6.26 -22.55
N VAL A 147 10.06 5.63 -22.27
CA VAL A 147 11.35 5.96 -22.92
C VAL A 147 11.41 5.46 -24.36
N THR A 148 10.75 4.34 -24.66
CA THR A 148 10.83 3.67 -25.96
C THR A 148 9.78 4.15 -26.96
N SER A 149 8.59 4.55 -26.50
CA SER A 149 7.49 5.04 -27.35
C SER A 149 7.73 6.43 -27.98
N ASP A 150 8.74 7.17 -27.54
CA ASP A 150 8.96 8.58 -27.88
C ASP A 150 9.84 8.82 -29.13
N THR A 151 9.72 7.99 -30.18
CA THR A 151 10.59 8.04 -31.37
C THR A 151 10.40 9.29 -32.27
N LYS A 152 9.44 10.19 -31.98
CA LYS A 152 9.22 11.42 -32.79
C LYS A 152 9.00 12.72 -32.00
N ALA A 153 8.92 12.70 -30.67
CA ALA A 153 8.95 13.93 -29.90
C ALA A 153 10.39 14.20 -29.47
N SER A 154 10.91 15.37 -29.82
CA SER A 154 12.13 15.90 -29.19
C SER A 154 11.97 15.80 -27.66
N PRO A 155 13.02 15.50 -26.87
CA PRO A 155 12.93 15.37 -25.42
C PRO A 155 12.63 16.73 -24.82
N SER A 156 11.36 17.16 -24.92
CA SER A 156 10.86 18.32 -24.23
C SER A 156 11.02 18.00 -22.76
N THR A 157 11.73 18.88 -22.08
CA THR A 157 12.24 18.67 -20.74
C THR A 157 11.08 18.56 -19.77
N VAL A 158 10.61 17.34 -19.54
CA VAL A 158 9.63 17.07 -18.52
C VAL A 158 10.38 16.95 -17.20
N PHE A 159 10.62 18.09 -16.55
CA PHE A 159 11.01 18.17 -15.14
C PHE A 159 9.73 18.23 -14.30
N ARG A 160 9.46 17.21 -13.48
CA ARG A 160 8.22 17.16 -12.68
C ARG A 160 8.42 16.61 -11.27
N LEU A 161 9.08 17.34 -10.37
CA LEU A 161 9.00 17.01 -8.95
C LEU A 161 7.56 17.15 -8.42
N GLY A 162 6.89 16.03 -8.14
CA GLY A 162 6.01 15.93 -6.97
C GLY A 162 6.88 15.63 -5.75
N GLY A 163 6.82 16.48 -4.72
CA GLY A 163 7.56 16.26 -3.48
C GLY A 163 8.69 17.24 -3.17
N THR A 164 8.90 17.44 -1.87
CA THR A 164 9.65 18.54 -1.28
C THR A 164 11.18 18.40 -1.21
N ALA A 165 11.81 17.36 -1.76
CA ALA A 165 13.22 17.10 -1.47
C ALA A 165 14.22 17.69 -2.48
N ALA A 166 15.22 18.44 -1.99
CA ALA A 166 16.52 18.45 -2.64
C ALA A 166 17.10 17.03 -2.55
N LEU A 167 17.80 16.56 -3.59
CA LEU A 167 18.47 15.24 -3.63
C LEU A 167 19.32 14.97 -2.36
N ALA A 168 19.81 16.04 -1.72
CA ALA A 168 20.53 15.99 -0.45
C ALA A 168 19.69 15.49 0.75
N ASN A 169 18.39 15.77 0.81
CA ASN A 169 17.51 15.31 1.89
C ASN A 169 17.08 13.84 1.74
N VAL A 170 17.00 13.34 0.48
CA VAL A 170 16.77 11.92 0.16
C VAL A 170 17.95 11.06 0.60
N LEU A 171 19.19 11.57 0.46
CA LEU A 171 20.42 10.83 0.74
C LEU A 171 20.94 10.95 2.18
N LEU A 172 20.54 12.01 2.92
CA LEU A 172 21.14 12.32 4.24
C LEU A 172 20.14 12.39 5.40
N GLY A 173 18.83 12.24 5.15
CA GLY A 173 17.77 12.60 6.10
C GLY A 173 16.84 11.46 6.52
N ASN A 174 17.35 10.26 6.83
CA ASN A 174 16.49 9.15 7.27
C ASN A 174 16.91 8.59 8.65
N ARG A 175 16.64 9.36 9.73
CA ARG A 175 16.73 8.85 11.10
C ARG A 175 15.38 8.59 11.77
N ASN A 176 14.28 9.16 11.27
CA ASN A 176 12.97 9.12 11.94
C ASN A 176 11.79 8.65 11.04
N GLY A 177 12.03 8.03 9.88
CA GLY A 177 11.00 7.33 9.09
C GLY A 177 9.83 8.17 8.53
N SER A 178 9.83 9.49 8.73
CA SER A 178 8.74 10.40 8.33
C SER A 178 8.78 10.76 6.84
N PHE A 179 9.96 10.77 6.20
CA PHE A 179 10.08 11.19 4.81
C PHE A 179 9.35 10.24 3.83
N LEU A 180 9.51 8.93 3.99
CA LEU A 180 8.93 7.93 3.08
C LEU A 180 7.42 7.87 3.20
N SER A 181 6.88 7.85 4.43
CA SER A 181 5.42 7.86 4.67
C SER A 181 4.72 9.06 4.02
N ASN A 182 5.43 10.18 3.92
CA ASN A 182 4.94 11.43 3.33
C ASN A 182 4.94 11.45 1.80
N TRP A 183 5.82 10.67 1.16
CA TRP A 183 5.89 10.55 -0.31
C TRP A 183 4.99 9.42 -0.83
N LEU A 184 4.89 8.35 -0.03
CA LEU A 184 4.08 7.16 -0.27
C LEU A 184 2.56 7.45 -0.30
N SER A 185 2.06 8.38 0.52
CA SER A 185 0.62 8.67 0.66
C SER A 185 -0.05 9.39 -0.53
N GLU A 186 0.72 9.82 -1.52
CA GLU A 186 0.24 10.73 -2.58
C GLU A 186 0.30 10.13 -3.98
N GLY A 187 0.91 8.95 -4.15
CA GLY A 187 0.97 8.40 -5.49
C GLY A 187 1.78 9.24 -6.48
N SER A 188 2.82 9.92 -6.02
CA SER A 188 3.60 10.89 -6.79
C SER A 188 4.52 10.23 -7.81
N TYR A 189 4.56 10.76 -9.05
CA TYR A 189 5.49 10.34 -10.11
C TYR A 189 6.35 11.50 -10.60
N PHE A 190 7.64 11.29 -10.83
CA PHE A 190 8.51 12.28 -11.48
C PHE A 190 9.48 11.67 -12.50
N VAL A 191 9.87 12.51 -13.47
CA VAL A 191 10.97 12.27 -14.39
C VAL A 191 11.84 13.54 -14.45
N LEU A 192 13.15 13.36 -14.54
CA LEU A 192 14.15 14.42 -14.64
C LEU A 192 15.27 13.95 -15.58
N PRO A 193 15.28 14.42 -16.85
CA PRO A 193 16.43 14.27 -17.73
C PRO A 193 17.64 15.03 -17.15
N LEU A 194 18.78 14.37 -16.95
CA LEU A 194 19.95 14.98 -16.33
C LEU A 194 20.76 15.87 -17.30
N ASN A 195 20.53 15.79 -18.62
CA ASN A 195 21.01 16.80 -19.60
C ASN A 195 20.44 18.20 -19.36
N ALA A 196 19.24 18.32 -18.81
CA ALA A 196 18.62 19.61 -18.50
C ALA A 196 19.27 20.34 -17.32
N THR A 197 20.24 19.68 -16.66
CA THR A 197 20.84 20.13 -15.40
C THR A 197 22.24 20.68 -15.56
N HIS A 198 22.91 20.34 -16.65
CA HIS A 198 24.28 20.72 -16.98
C HIS A 198 24.30 21.11 -18.44
N GLY A 199 24.54 22.38 -18.76
CA GLY A 199 24.76 22.87 -20.14
C GLY A 199 26.07 22.36 -20.76
N GLY A 200 26.46 21.11 -20.51
CA GLY A 200 27.72 20.52 -20.96
C GLY A 200 27.59 19.04 -21.27
N ASN A 201 28.42 18.59 -22.23
CA ASN A 201 28.58 17.20 -22.70
C ASN A 201 29.20 16.26 -21.64
N GLY A 202 28.73 16.31 -20.38
CA GLY A 202 29.21 15.45 -19.30
C GLY A 202 28.53 14.08 -19.32
N PHE A 203 29.17 13.08 -18.71
CA PHE A 203 28.65 11.71 -18.60
C PHE A 203 27.20 11.63 -18.09
N LEU A 204 26.84 12.50 -17.12
CA LEU A 204 25.50 12.55 -16.53
C LEU A 204 24.42 13.07 -17.49
N SER A 205 24.77 13.73 -18.59
CA SER A 205 23.79 14.26 -19.56
C SER A 205 23.00 13.16 -20.29
N HIS A 206 23.48 11.92 -20.28
CA HIS A 206 22.81 10.80 -20.94
C HIS A 206 21.85 10.03 -20.04
N PHE A 207 21.70 10.44 -18.78
CA PHE A 207 20.88 9.74 -17.81
C PHE A 207 19.56 10.47 -17.54
N THR A 208 18.54 9.73 -17.19
CA THR A 208 17.25 10.24 -16.74
C THR A 208 16.94 9.64 -15.38
N LEU A 209 16.64 10.50 -14.41
CA LEU A 209 16.14 10.11 -13.10
C LEU A 209 14.61 10.03 -13.16
N TRP A 210 14.01 9.04 -12.53
CA TRP A 210 12.57 8.90 -12.37
C TRP A 210 12.22 8.41 -10.97
N ALA A 211 10.96 8.58 -10.58
CA ALA A 211 10.42 7.93 -9.40
C ALA A 211 8.90 7.78 -9.48
N ASN A 212 8.33 6.82 -8.74
CA ASN A 212 6.90 6.66 -8.54
C ASN A 212 6.61 6.20 -7.10
N ALA A 213 5.46 6.57 -6.57
CA ALA A 213 4.84 5.89 -5.43
C ALA A 213 3.71 4.97 -5.93
N ASP A 214 3.21 4.08 -5.07
CA ASP A 214 2.12 3.14 -5.31
C ASP A 214 1.43 2.73 -4.01
N TYR A 215 0.13 2.42 -4.07
CA TYR A 215 -0.67 1.94 -2.94
C TYR A 215 -1.60 0.83 -3.44
N ARG A 216 -1.61 -0.31 -2.73
CA ARG A 216 -2.43 -1.48 -3.06
C ARG A 216 -3.10 -2.00 -1.79
N LYS A 217 -4.37 -2.41 -1.91
CA LYS A 217 -5.12 -3.13 -0.88
C LYS A 217 -4.94 -4.64 -1.09
N LEU A 218 -4.93 -5.39 0.00
CA LEU A 218 -4.91 -6.85 0.02
C LEU A 218 -6.02 -7.29 0.98
N SER A 219 -6.87 -8.22 0.57
CA SER A 219 -7.83 -8.83 1.48
C SER A 219 -8.19 -10.23 1.05
N ASP A 220 -8.48 -11.09 2.01
CA ASP A 220 -8.97 -12.45 1.83
C ASP A 220 -9.89 -12.78 3.00
N GLU A 221 -11.13 -13.13 2.71
CA GLU A 221 -12.14 -13.42 3.73
C GLU A 221 -12.23 -14.92 4.05
N ASN A 222 -11.24 -15.72 3.62
CA ASN A 222 -11.23 -17.17 3.83
C ASN A 222 -10.97 -17.55 5.30
N MET A 223 -12.05 -17.54 6.08
CA MET A 223 -12.08 -17.99 7.48
C MET A 223 -11.85 -19.50 7.66
N GLN A 224 -11.56 -20.29 6.61
CA GLN A 224 -11.16 -21.70 6.79
C GLN A 224 -9.65 -21.86 6.93
N VAL A 225 -8.85 -20.88 6.47
CA VAL A 225 -7.39 -20.91 6.55
C VAL A 225 -6.89 -19.75 7.39
N MET A 226 -7.18 -18.52 6.96
CA MET A 226 -6.84 -17.26 7.61
C MET A 226 -7.53 -16.13 6.85
N ALA A 227 -8.31 -15.30 7.54
CA ALA A 227 -8.80 -14.06 6.95
C ALA A 227 -7.75 -12.96 7.14
N TYR A 228 -7.59 -12.07 6.18
CA TYR A 228 -6.70 -10.91 6.31
C TYR A 228 -7.21 -9.69 5.55
N ASP A 229 -6.95 -8.49 6.05
CA ASP A 229 -7.15 -7.21 5.36
C ASP A 229 -5.94 -6.31 5.61
N GLY A 230 -5.40 -5.73 4.55
CA GLY A 230 -4.20 -4.94 4.64
C GLY A 230 -3.92 -4.11 3.41
N ASN A 231 -2.75 -3.49 3.43
CA ASN A 231 -2.28 -2.66 2.34
C ASN A 231 -0.76 -2.69 2.20
N VAL A 232 -0.31 -2.38 1.00
CA VAL A 232 1.09 -2.19 0.65
C VAL A 232 1.25 -0.83 0.01
N THR A 233 2.24 -0.08 0.48
CA THR A 233 2.65 1.19 -0.13
C THR A 233 4.10 1.11 -0.54
N SER A 234 4.39 1.49 -1.79
CA SER A 234 5.72 1.35 -2.39
C SER A 234 6.19 2.64 -3.04
N ALA A 235 7.50 2.83 -3.04
CA ALA A 235 8.19 4.03 -3.46
C ALA A 235 9.40 3.61 -4.31
N ASN A 236 9.35 3.76 -5.63
CA ASN A 236 10.44 3.37 -6.52
C ASN A 236 11.15 4.62 -7.08
N ILE A 237 12.47 4.63 -7.07
CA ILE A 237 13.32 5.70 -7.60
C ILE A 237 14.32 5.04 -8.53
N GLY A 238 14.44 5.49 -9.78
CA GLY A 238 15.39 4.91 -10.71
C GLY A 238 16.14 5.91 -11.56
N ILE A 239 17.23 5.42 -12.14
CA ILE A 239 18.04 6.14 -13.11
C ILE A 239 18.28 5.23 -14.31
N ASP A 240 18.01 5.72 -15.50
CA ASP A 240 18.25 5.01 -16.75
C ASP A 240 19.00 5.86 -17.77
N ARG A 241 19.52 5.19 -18.79
CA ARG A 241 20.07 5.79 -19.98
C ARG A 241 19.59 5.02 -21.20
N LYS A 242 19.25 5.75 -22.26
CA LYS A 242 19.08 5.19 -23.60
C LYS A 242 20.45 4.90 -24.24
N VAL A 243 20.64 3.68 -24.74
CA VAL A 243 21.84 3.20 -25.40
C VAL A 243 21.49 2.90 -26.86
N GLY A 244 21.84 3.81 -27.77
CA GLY A 244 21.37 3.74 -29.15
C GLY A 244 19.90 4.16 -29.30
N GLU A 245 19.22 3.66 -30.33
CA GLU A 245 17.81 3.99 -30.61
C GLU A 245 16.82 3.02 -29.94
N ASP A 246 17.29 1.83 -29.58
CA ASP A 246 16.41 0.71 -29.25
C ASP A 246 16.57 0.18 -27.82
N LEU A 247 17.65 0.52 -27.11
CA LEU A 247 17.94 -0.04 -25.80
C LEU A 247 17.84 1.02 -24.71
N VAL A 248 17.27 0.67 -23.56
CA VAL A 248 17.30 1.45 -22.33
C VAL A 248 17.80 0.55 -21.21
N GLY A 249 18.78 1.02 -20.44
CA GLY A 249 19.28 0.30 -19.26
C GLY A 249 19.31 1.22 -18.06
N GLY A 250 18.97 0.69 -16.90
CA GLY A 250 18.92 1.46 -15.67
C GLY A 250 18.96 0.62 -14.41
N VAL A 251 18.95 1.33 -13.28
CA VAL A 251 18.84 0.74 -11.94
C VAL A 251 17.77 1.51 -11.19
N SER A 252 16.92 0.81 -10.47
CA SER A 252 15.95 1.40 -9.55
C SER A 252 16.20 0.94 -8.12
N MET A 253 15.68 1.68 -7.17
CA MET A 253 15.59 1.33 -5.77
C MET A 253 14.13 1.43 -5.36
N THR A 254 13.62 0.41 -4.68
CA THR A 254 12.25 0.39 -4.16
C THR A 254 12.28 0.41 -2.65
N LEU A 255 11.37 1.16 -2.05
CA LEU A 255 11.12 1.24 -0.63
C LEU A 255 9.64 0.93 -0.42
N ALA A 256 9.34 -0.23 0.15
CA ALA A 256 7.99 -0.72 0.33
C ALA A 256 7.67 -0.96 1.80
N ARG A 257 6.40 -0.75 2.16
CA ARG A 257 5.86 -1.05 3.48
C ARG A 257 4.51 -1.73 3.33
N GLY A 258 4.28 -2.80 4.08
CA GLY A 258 3.02 -3.49 4.19
C GLY A 258 2.53 -3.50 5.63
N SER A 259 1.22 -3.45 5.83
CA SER A 259 0.56 -3.69 7.11
C SER A 259 -0.71 -4.48 6.81
N VAL A 260 -0.82 -5.64 7.44
CA VAL A 260 -1.90 -6.59 7.20
C VAL A 260 -2.43 -7.09 8.55
N ASP A 261 -3.68 -6.77 8.83
CA ASP A 261 -4.42 -7.39 9.93
C ASP A 261 -4.81 -8.80 9.50
N TYR A 262 -4.59 -9.79 10.37
CA TYR A 262 -4.99 -11.18 10.14
C TYR A 262 -5.88 -11.69 11.27
N GLU A 263 -6.80 -12.58 10.92
CA GLU A 263 -7.66 -13.32 11.84
C GLU A 263 -7.56 -14.81 11.53
N ASP A 264 -6.95 -15.54 12.46
CA ASP A 264 -6.89 -17.00 12.42
C ASP A 264 -8.00 -17.60 13.32
N PRO A 265 -8.88 -18.48 12.80
CA PRO A 265 -9.97 -19.08 13.56
C PRO A 265 -9.52 -19.90 14.77
N GLU A 266 -8.35 -20.53 14.66
CA GLU A 266 -7.80 -21.44 15.67
C GLU A 266 -6.80 -20.72 16.59
N LEU A 267 -6.14 -19.69 16.09
CA LEU A 267 -4.94 -19.14 16.72
C LEU A 267 -5.10 -17.71 17.24
N ALA A 268 -6.05 -16.89 16.77
CA ALA A 268 -6.31 -15.48 17.15
C ALA A 268 -5.92 -14.41 16.09
N MET A 269 -6.25 -13.16 16.40
CA MET A 269 -6.04 -11.98 15.55
C MET A 269 -4.70 -11.27 15.85
N GLY A 270 -4.10 -10.63 14.84
CA GLY A 270 -2.89 -9.83 14.98
C GLY A 270 -2.61 -8.95 13.76
N GLU A 271 -1.49 -8.25 13.78
CA GLU A 271 -1.01 -7.43 12.65
C GLU A 271 0.38 -7.92 12.20
N LEU A 272 0.54 -8.15 10.89
CA LEU A 272 1.82 -8.34 10.22
C LEU A 272 2.22 -7.04 9.52
N SER A 273 3.26 -6.39 10.04
CA SER A 273 3.94 -5.28 9.38
C SER A 273 5.15 -5.78 8.61
N THR A 274 5.44 -5.18 7.46
CA THR A 274 6.59 -5.52 6.61
C THR A 274 7.24 -4.25 6.10
N SER A 275 8.56 -4.18 6.12
CA SER A 275 9.31 -3.13 5.44
C SER A 275 10.38 -3.76 4.55
N LEU A 276 10.53 -3.27 3.32
CA LEU A 276 11.41 -3.88 2.33
C LEU A 276 12.06 -2.82 1.45
N SER A 277 13.39 -2.91 1.32
CA SER A 277 14.18 -2.07 0.44
C SER A 277 14.84 -2.93 -0.63
N THR A 278 14.66 -2.62 -1.90
CA THR A 278 15.23 -3.40 -3.01
C THR A 278 16.06 -2.54 -3.95
N ILE A 279 17.04 -3.14 -4.62
CA ILE A 279 17.76 -2.55 -5.75
C ILE A 279 17.52 -3.43 -6.97
N ASN A 280 17.04 -2.82 -8.05
CA ASN A 280 16.55 -3.52 -9.22
C ASN A 280 17.20 -2.99 -10.52
N PRO A 281 18.29 -3.60 -11.01
CA PRO A 281 18.73 -3.39 -12.39
C PRO A 281 17.67 -3.84 -13.40
N TYR A 282 17.51 -3.07 -14.47
CA TYR A 282 16.57 -3.39 -15.55
C TYR A 282 17.11 -2.99 -16.93
N LEU A 283 16.53 -3.64 -17.94
CA LEU A 283 16.82 -3.44 -19.35
C LEU A 283 15.52 -3.48 -20.14
N GLY A 284 15.36 -2.55 -21.08
CA GLY A 284 14.30 -2.56 -22.08
C GLY A 284 14.88 -2.52 -23.48
N TRP A 285 14.32 -3.30 -24.40
CA TRP A 285 14.75 -3.42 -25.78
C TRP A 285 13.56 -3.31 -26.73
N GLN A 286 13.54 -2.27 -27.55
CA GLN A 286 12.66 -2.12 -28.70
C GLN A 286 13.21 -3.01 -29.84
N MET A 287 12.65 -4.22 -30.00
CA MET A 287 13.14 -5.16 -31.01
C MET A 287 12.77 -4.75 -32.43
N SER A 288 11.62 -4.11 -32.58
CA SER A 288 11.03 -3.60 -33.82
C SER A 288 9.99 -2.53 -33.48
N ASP A 289 9.43 -1.82 -34.46
CA ASP A 289 8.37 -0.81 -34.23
C ASP A 289 7.12 -1.34 -33.50
N ASN A 290 6.93 -2.66 -33.49
CA ASN A 290 5.75 -3.32 -32.94
C ASN A 290 6.05 -4.32 -31.81
N ALA A 291 7.31 -4.47 -31.40
CA ALA A 291 7.68 -5.42 -30.35
C ALA A 291 8.74 -4.84 -29.41
N ARG A 292 8.48 -4.97 -28.11
CA ARG A 292 9.38 -4.56 -27.04
C ARG A 292 9.51 -5.66 -26.02
N LEU A 293 10.72 -5.90 -25.55
CA LEU A 293 11.04 -6.78 -24.43
C LEU A 293 11.59 -5.96 -23.27
N TRP A 294 11.34 -6.41 -22.05
CA TRP A 294 12.02 -5.89 -20.89
C TRP A 294 12.31 -7.00 -19.88
N ALA A 295 13.33 -6.77 -19.06
CA ALA A 295 13.68 -7.63 -17.95
C ALA A 295 14.21 -6.80 -16.78
N ALA A 296 13.95 -7.27 -15.57
CA ALA A 296 14.46 -6.74 -14.32
C ALA A 296 14.89 -7.88 -13.40
N ALA A 297 15.90 -7.63 -12.59
CA ALA A 297 16.23 -8.47 -11.44
C ALA A 297 16.34 -7.57 -10.23
N GLY A 298 16.10 -8.09 -9.04
CA GLY A 298 16.17 -7.32 -7.80
C GLY A 298 16.71 -8.15 -6.65
N PHE A 299 17.38 -7.47 -5.73
CA PHE A 299 17.73 -7.99 -4.43
C PHE A 299 17.36 -6.96 -3.37
N GLY A 300 16.82 -7.42 -2.25
CA GLY A 300 16.32 -6.57 -1.20
C GLY A 300 16.52 -7.14 0.20
N TRP A 301 16.38 -6.24 1.15
CA TRP A 301 16.50 -6.49 2.57
C TRP A 301 15.48 -5.64 3.34
N GLY A 302 15.07 -6.13 4.48
CA GLY A 302 13.94 -5.59 5.20
C GLY A 302 13.72 -6.29 6.53
N GLU A 303 12.55 -6.06 7.10
CA GLU A 303 12.11 -6.67 8.34
C GLU A 303 10.61 -6.97 8.25
N ILE A 304 10.18 -8.01 8.96
CA ILE A 304 8.77 -8.23 9.30
C ILE A 304 8.58 -8.01 10.80
N GLU A 305 7.42 -7.51 11.19
CA GLU A 305 7.06 -7.28 12.59
C GLU A 305 5.67 -7.84 12.86
N PHE A 306 5.57 -8.72 13.85
CA PHE A 306 4.31 -9.25 14.37
C PHE A 306 3.89 -8.41 15.57
N THR A 307 2.70 -7.81 15.51
CA THR A 307 2.10 -7.16 16.67
C THR A 307 0.87 -7.94 17.11
N GLU A 308 0.94 -8.52 18.30
CA GLU A 308 -0.15 -9.25 18.92
C GLU A 308 -0.42 -8.70 20.32
N SER A 309 -1.62 -8.14 20.52
CA SER A 309 -2.05 -7.50 21.78
C SER A 309 -1.10 -6.41 22.29
N THR A 310 -0.09 -6.76 23.10
CA THR A 310 0.93 -5.85 23.63
C THR A 310 2.36 -6.27 23.30
N ASN A 311 2.57 -7.40 22.63
CA ASN A 311 3.88 -7.90 22.27
C ASN A 311 4.15 -7.62 20.80
N SER A 312 5.34 -7.11 20.51
CA SER A 312 5.87 -6.98 19.16
C SER A 312 7.15 -7.82 19.05
N GLN A 313 7.29 -8.52 17.93
CA GLN A 313 8.50 -9.24 17.57
C GLN A 313 8.87 -8.97 16.12
N ALA A 314 10.15 -8.77 15.85
CA ALA A 314 10.65 -8.51 14.51
C ALA A 314 11.61 -9.61 14.05
N SER A 315 11.62 -9.88 12.75
CA SER A 315 12.61 -10.74 12.10
C SER A 315 13.13 -10.10 10.81
N ASP A 316 14.39 -10.37 10.50
CA ASP A 316 15.04 -9.90 9.28
C ASP A 316 14.47 -10.63 8.05
N LEU A 317 14.31 -9.88 6.96
CA LEU A 317 13.76 -10.35 5.69
C LEU A 317 14.76 -10.07 4.58
N SER A 318 15.14 -11.08 3.82
CA SER A 318 15.88 -10.93 2.56
C SER A 318 15.01 -11.36 1.38
N GLN A 319 15.18 -10.69 0.23
CA GLN A 319 14.37 -10.93 -0.96
C GLN A 319 15.25 -10.95 -2.21
N SER A 320 14.96 -11.85 -3.14
CA SER A 320 15.40 -11.77 -4.52
C SER A 320 14.20 -11.81 -5.47
N MET A 321 14.30 -11.13 -6.60
CA MET A 321 13.26 -11.17 -7.62
C MET A 321 13.81 -11.14 -9.04
N ILE A 322 13.07 -11.75 -9.96
CA ILE A 322 13.34 -11.70 -11.40
C ILE A 322 12.00 -11.47 -12.10
N ALA A 323 11.98 -10.52 -13.03
CA ALA A 323 10.81 -10.22 -13.83
C ALA A 323 11.17 -9.99 -15.30
N ALA A 324 10.25 -10.33 -16.19
CA ALA A 324 10.38 -10.06 -17.61
C ALA A 324 9.00 -9.85 -18.24
N GLY A 325 8.98 -9.08 -19.32
CA GLY A 325 7.76 -8.84 -20.08
C GLY A 325 8.00 -8.52 -21.54
N ILE A 326 6.89 -8.56 -22.29
CA ILE A 326 6.84 -8.31 -23.72
C ILE A 326 5.60 -7.48 -24.05
N ASP A 327 5.79 -6.47 -24.89
CA ASP A 327 4.73 -5.64 -25.44
C ASP A 327 4.72 -5.78 -26.96
N LEU A 328 3.58 -6.21 -27.50
CA LEU A 328 3.40 -6.44 -28.92
C LEU A 328 2.22 -5.62 -29.44
N ALA A 329 2.46 -4.77 -30.44
CA ALA A 329 1.40 -4.25 -31.28
C ALA A 329 1.06 -5.30 -32.35
N LEU A 330 0.05 -6.13 -32.05
CA LEU A 330 -0.37 -7.25 -32.91
C LEU A 330 -0.91 -6.77 -34.26
N MET A 331 -1.65 -5.67 -34.25
CA MET A 331 -2.12 -5.03 -35.47
C MET A 331 -2.44 -3.56 -35.25
N SER A 332 -2.31 -2.77 -36.32
CA SER A 332 -2.83 -1.41 -36.42
C SER A 332 -3.45 -1.23 -37.81
N SER A 333 -4.72 -0.83 -37.87
CA SER A 333 -5.46 -0.74 -39.13
C SER A 333 -6.50 0.37 -39.12
N GLU A 334 -6.56 1.13 -40.21
CA GLU A 334 -7.62 2.11 -40.47
C GLU A 334 -8.90 1.48 -41.07
N ASN A 335 -8.84 0.20 -41.43
CA ASN A 335 -9.92 -0.48 -42.15
C ASN A 335 -10.82 -1.34 -41.25
N LEU A 336 -10.41 -1.63 -40.01
CA LEU A 336 -11.22 -2.41 -39.06
C LEU A 336 -12.51 -1.68 -38.69
N ILE A 337 -12.38 -0.41 -38.28
CA ILE A 337 -13.48 0.46 -37.93
C ILE A 337 -13.32 1.74 -38.73
N LYS A 338 -14.22 1.98 -39.68
CA LYS A 338 -14.16 3.14 -40.58
C LYS A 338 -14.01 4.45 -39.80
N GLY A 339 -13.13 5.33 -40.29
CA GLY A 339 -12.96 6.69 -39.77
C GLY A 339 -11.94 6.85 -38.66
N GLY A 340 -11.14 5.83 -38.34
CA GLY A 340 -10.06 5.91 -37.37
C GLY A 340 -9.12 4.72 -37.44
N THR A 341 -8.06 4.75 -36.65
CA THR A 341 -7.05 3.69 -36.54
C THR A 341 -7.38 2.81 -35.34
N THR A 342 -7.58 1.52 -35.58
CA THR A 342 -7.72 0.52 -34.51
C THR A 342 -6.39 -0.18 -34.29
N THR A 343 -5.88 -0.15 -33.06
CA THR A 343 -4.66 -0.85 -32.64
C THR A 343 -5.03 -1.94 -31.64
N ILE A 344 -4.53 -3.15 -31.84
CA ILE A 344 -4.61 -4.24 -30.86
C ILE A 344 -3.21 -4.48 -30.33
N LYS A 345 -3.07 -4.42 -29.00
CA LYS A 345 -1.84 -4.70 -28.27
C LYS A 345 -2.01 -5.95 -27.42
N LEU A 346 -0.90 -6.65 -27.23
CA LEU A 346 -0.72 -7.72 -26.25
C LEU A 346 0.45 -7.33 -25.34
N ASN A 347 0.18 -7.22 -24.05
CA ASN A 347 1.20 -7.11 -23.01
C ASN A 347 1.24 -8.44 -22.27
N SER A 348 2.43 -8.91 -21.94
CA SER A 348 2.60 -10.07 -21.07
C SER A 348 3.77 -9.83 -20.15
N GLN A 349 3.60 -10.10 -18.86
CA GLN A 349 4.65 -9.99 -17.86
C GLN A 349 4.64 -11.18 -16.91
N SER A 350 5.80 -11.48 -16.35
CA SER A 350 5.98 -12.52 -15.34
C SER A 350 7.01 -12.05 -14.34
N ALA A 351 6.71 -12.28 -13.05
CA ALA A 351 7.58 -11.94 -11.93
C ALA A 351 7.66 -13.14 -10.99
N PHE A 352 8.86 -13.38 -10.49
CA PHE A 352 9.17 -14.41 -9.50
C PHE A 352 9.89 -13.72 -8.36
N THR A 353 9.54 -14.07 -7.13
CA THR A 353 10.12 -13.57 -5.90
C THR A 353 10.44 -14.74 -5.01
N SER A 354 11.63 -14.74 -4.42
CA SER A 354 12.02 -15.66 -3.37
C SER A 354 12.48 -14.83 -2.18
N ALA A 355 12.08 -15.21 -0.98
CA ALA A 355 12.40 -14.50 0.24
C ALA A 355 12.80 -15.46 1.36
N GLU A 356 13.74 -15.04 2.18
CA GLU A 356 14.14 -15.75 3.40
C GLU A 356 13.83 -14.85 4.59
N VAL A 357 13.14 -15.41 5.57
CA VAL A 357 12.89 -14.81 6.87
C VAL A 357 13.80 -15.50 7.88
N ASP A 358 14.59 -14.71 8.60
CA ASP A 358 15.54 -15.24 9.58
C ASP A 358 14.82 -15.78 10.84
N GLU A 359 15.52 -16.61 11.60
CA GLU A 359 15.04 -17.11 12.89
C GLU A 359 14.86 -15.94 13.87
N GLY A 360 13.71 -15.89 14.54
CA GLY A 360 13.37 -14.93 15.59
C GLY A 360 13.05 -15.63 16.92
N ASP A 361 12.72 -14.85 17.96
CA ASP A 361 12.45 -15.39 19.31
C ASP A 361 11.30 -16.42 19.34
N SER A 362 10.33 -16.30 18.44
CA SER A 362 9.28 -17.31 18.20
C SER A 362 8.99 -17.53 16.72
N LEU A 363 10.02 -17.46 15.86
CA LEU A 363 9.85 -17.69 14.43
C LEU A 363 10.96 -18.60 13.90
N GLU A 364 10.58 -19.68 13.21
CA GLU A 364 11.55 -20.54 12.54
C GLU A 364 12.01 -19.90 11.23
N GLN A 365 13.29 -20.11 10.88
CA GLN A 365 13.80 -19.68 9.59
C GLN A 365 12.95 -20.27 8.46
N THR A 366 12.41 -19.40 7.61
CA THR A 366 11.44 -19.79 6.57
C THR A 366 11.85 -19.23 5.22
N SER A 367 11.80 -20.07 4.18
CA SER A 367 11.95 -19.65 2.78
C SER A 367 10.56 -19.61 2.14
N LEU A 368 10.31 -18.55 1.36
CA LEU A 368 9.04 -18.30 0.68
C LEU A 368 9.28 -18.00 -0.79
N ASP A 369 8.48 -18.61 -1.67
CA ASP A 369 8.46 -18.31 -3.09
C ASP A 369 7.10 -17.75 -3.51
N ALA A 370 7.09 -16.75 -4.39
CA ALA A 370 5.86 -16.20 -4.96
C ALA A 370 6.07 -15.89 -6.45
N SER A 371 5.05 -16.15 -7.27
CA SER A 371 5.05 -15.76 -8.67
C SER A 371 3.77 -15.04 -9.07
N GLN A 372 3.88 -14.21 -10.09
CA GLN A 372 2.76 -13.56 -10.75
C GLN A 372 3.00 -13.54 -12.25
N HIS A 373 1.98 -13.92 -13.01
CA HIS A 373 1.96 -13.88 -14.46
C HIS A 373 0.75 -13.07 -14.90
N ARG A 374 0.92 -12.15 -15.84
CA ARG A 374 -0.18 -11.32 -16.34
C ARG A 374 -0.09 -11.24 -17.85
N VAL A 375 -1.22 -11.46 -18.52
CA VAL A 375 -1.35 -11.36 -19.98
C VAL A 375 -2.54 -10.48 -20.28
N THR A 376 -2.33 -9.39 -21.01
CA THR A 376 -3.31 -8.35 -21.22
C THR A 376 -3.48 -8.05 -22.71
N PHE A 377 -4.73 -8.11 -23.17
CA PHE A 377 -5.12 -7.69 -24.51
C PHE A 377 -5.78 -6.32 -24.44
N GLN A 378 -5.26 -5.36 -25.21
CA GLN A 378 -5.78 -4.00 -25.24
C GLN A 378 -6.19 -3.63 -26.66
N GLY A 379 -7.45 -3.24 -26.84
CA GLY A 379 -7.96 -2.66 -28.06
C GLY A 379 -8.05 -1.14 -27.91
N LEU A 380 -7.40 -0.39 -28.80
CA LEU A 380 -7.48 1.07 -28.84
C LEU A 380 -8.04 1.52 -30.19
N TYR A 381 -8.92 2.51 -30.20
CA TYR A 381 -9.42 3.10 -31.43
C TYR A 381 -9.22 4.61 -31.42
N SER A 382 -8.34 5.12 -32.27
CA SER A 382 -8.06 6.56 -32.40
C SER A 382 -8.77 7.12 -33.62
N ARG A 383 -9.66 8.10 -33.44
CA ARG A 383 -10.39 8.74 -34.54
C ARG A 383 -10.30 10.25 -34.46
N LYS A 384 -9.88 10.86 -35.58
CA LYS A 384 -9.97 12.30 -35.78
C LYS A 384 -11.36 12.69 -36.29
N LEU A 385 -11.97 13.67 -35.66
CA LEU A 385 -13.28 14.24 -35.98
C LEU A 385 -13.13 15.40 -36.97
N ASP A 386 -14.21 15.81 -37.62
CA ASP A 386 -14.23 16.96 -38.55
C ASP A 386 -13.81 18.28 -37.87
N SER A 387 -13.94 18.35 -36.54
CA SER A 387 -13.50 19.47 -35.72
C SER A 387 -12.00 19.43 -35.38
N GLU A 388 -11.22 18.54 -36.01
CA GLU A 388 -9.81 18.24 -35.72
C GLU A 388 -9.55 17.58 -34.35
N ALA A 389 -10.61 17.35 -33.56
CA ALA A 389 -10.51 16.67 -32.28
C ALA A 389 -10.22 15.18 -32.47
N VAL A 390 -9.49 14.54 -31.56
CA VAL A 390 -9.20 13.10 -31.58
C VAL A 390 -9.90 12.43 -30.39
N ILE A 391 -10.61 11.35 -30.64
CA ILE A 391 -11.13 10.44 -29.61
C ILE A 391 -10.33 9.15 -29.60
N THR A 392 -10.06 8.62 -28.40
CA THR A 392 -9.30 7.40 -28.20
C THR A 392 -9.97 6.49 -27.15
N PRO A 393 -11.13 5.88 -27.43
CA PRO A 393 -11.63 4.80 -26.60
C PRO A 393 -10.66 3.60 -26.58
N SER A 394 -10.58 2.93 -25.44
CA SER A 394 -9.86 1.68 -25.26
C SER A 394 -10.66 0.70 -24.41
N ILE A 395 -10.40 -0.58 -24.63
CA ILE A 395 -10.87 -1.68 -23.80
C ILE A 395 -9.70 -2.61 -23.55
N GLU A 396 -9.67 -3.20 -22.36
CA GLU A 396 -8.62 -4.07 -21.90
C GLU A 396 -9.23 -5.32 -21.26
N ALA A 397 -8.64 -6.47 -21.53
CA ALA A 397 -8.94 -7.71 -20.85
C ALA A 397 -7.63 -8.40 -20.47
N GLY A 398 -7.46 -8.69 -19.18
CA GLY A 398 -6.25 -9.28 -18.61
C GLY A 398 -6.55 -10.62 -17.97
N TRP A 399 -5.62 -11.56 -18.09
CA TRP A 399 -5.57 -12.77 -17.28
C TRP A 399 -4.38 -12.63 -16.34
N ARG A 400 -4.62 -12.79 -15.03
CA ARG A 400 -3.60 -12.88 -14.00
C ARG A 400 -3.51 -14.29 -13.42
N ILE A 401 -2.32 -14.81 -13.17
CA ILE A 401 -2.09 -16.08 -12.48
C ILE A 401 -1.07 -15.82 -11.38
N ASP A 402 -1.46 -16.12 -10.16
CA ASP A 402 -0.66 -16.00 -8.96
C ASP A 402 -0.27 -17.41 -8.47
N GLY A 403 1.00 -17.59 -8.12
CA GLY A 403 1.55 -18.88 -7.68
C GLY A 403 2.59 -18.74 -6.56
N GLY A 404 3.14 -19.88 -6.15
CA GLY A 404 4.09 -19.98 -5.03
C GLY A 404 3.42 -20.34 -3.71
N ASP A 405 4.08 -20.01 -2.61
CA ASP A 405 3.57 -20.15 -1.25
C ASP A 405 2.42 -19.16 -0.98
N GLY A 406 1.61 -19.48 0.03
CA GLY A 406 0.39 -18.75 0.37
C GLY A 406 -0.74 -18.95 -0.65
N SER A 407 -1.64 -17.96 -0.76
CA SER A 407 -2.73 -17.98 -1.72
C SER A 407 -2.23 -17.95 -3.18
N THR A 408 -2.64 -18.95 -3.94
CA THR A 408 -2.46 -19.07 -5.40
C THR A 408 -3.80 -18.81 -6.08
N GLY A 409 -3.83 -18.48 -7.36
CA GLY A 409 -5.08 -18.47 -8.10
C GLY A 409 -5.04 -17.74 -9.43
N ASN A 410 -6.14 -17.75 -10.15
CA ASN A 410 -6.29 -17.07 -11.43
C ASN A 410 -7.33 -15.94 -11.36
N GLY A 411 -6.91 -14.78 -11.86
CA GLY A 411 -7.68 -13.56 -11.93
C GLY A 411 -8.09 -13.21 -13.36
N LEU A 412 -9.30 -12.68 -13.54
CA LEU A 412 -9.72 -12.03 -14.80
C LEU A 412 -9.90 -10.53 -14.58
N GLU A 413 -9.17 -9.72 -15.31
CA GLU A 413 -9.21 -8.26 -15.25
C GLU A 413 -9.92 -7.69 -16.47
N ILE A 414 -10.75 -6.66 -16.29
CA ILE A 414 -11.30 -5.86 -17.39
C ILE A 414 -11.02 -4.39 -17.14
N GLY A 415 -10.59 -3.69 -18.18
CA GLY A 415 -10.40 -2.26 -18.19
C GLY A 415 -11.13 -1.58 -19.33
N ALA A 416 -11.48 -0.32 -19.13
CA ALA A 416 -12.02 0.55 -20.16
C ALA A 416 -11.38 1.92 -20.04
N GLY A 417 -11.09 2.54 -21.17
CA GLY A 417 -10.50 3.86 -21.26
C GLY A 417 -11.16 4.72 -22.31
N PHE A 418 -11.07 6.03 -22.13
CA PHE A 418 -11.56 7.02 -23.07
C PHE A 418 -10.66 8.24 -23.06
N GLY A 419 -10.01 8.51 -24.18
CA GLY A 419 -9.30 9.76 -24.44
C GLY A 419 -10.10 10.69 -25.35
N TYR A 420 -9.96 11.99 -25.14
CA TYR A 420 -10.39 13.04 -26.05
C TYR A 420 -9.35 14.16 -26.07
N SER A 421 -9.03 14.68 -27.25
CA SER A 421 -8.19 15.87 -27.40
C SER A 421 -8.74 16.79 -28.48
N ALA A 422 -8.79 18.10 -28.23
CA ALA A 422 -9.30 19.09 -29.16
C ALA A 422 -8.56 20.42 -28.99
N GLY A 423 -7.68 20.73 -29.94
CA GLY A 423 -6.78 21.88 -29.83
C GLY A 423 -5.93 21.77 -28.56
N ARG A 424 -6.26 22.59 -27.55
CA ARG A 424 -5.58 22.63 -26.25
C ARG A 424 -6.31 21.83 -25.16
N LEU A 425 -7.53 21.38 -25.40
CA LEU A 425 -8.29 20.61 -24.41
C LEU A 425 -7.94 19.13 -24.52
N VAL A 426 -7.75 18.46 -23.39
CA VAL A 426 -7.55 17.02 -23.25
C VAL A 426 -8.47 16.51 -22.15
N PHE A 427 -9.11 15.38 -22.38
CA PHE A 427 -9.88 14.64 -21.39
C PHE A 427 -9.48 13.17 -21.44
N LYS A 428 -9.35 12.55 -20.27
CA LYS A 428 -9.04 11.13 -20.14
C LYS A 428 -9.89 10.53 -19.03
N LEU A 429 -10.41 9.35 -19.28
CA LEU A 429 -11.16 8.56 -18.31
C LEU A 429 -10.69 7.12 -18.41
N ASN A 430 -10.47 6.45 -17.28
CA ASN A 430 -10.12 5.03 -17.24
C ASN A 430 -10.76 4.36 -16.04
N SER A 431 -11.05 3.09 -16.20
CA SER A 431 -11.50 2.23 -15.12
C SER A 431 -10.94 0.84 -15.33
N GLN A 432 -10.54 0.16 -14.25
CA GLN A 432 -10.12 -1.23 -14.28
C GLN A 432 -10.80 -1.95 -13.12
N THR A 433 -11.13 -3.23 -13.29
CA THR A 433 -11.64 -4.07 -12.22
C THR A 433 -11.19 -5.51 -12.43
N LEU A 434 -10.83 -6.18 -11.34
CA LEU A 434 -10.67 -7.62 -11.27
C LEU A 434 -12.04 -8.23 -10.99
N LEU A 435 -12.51 -9.07 -11.90
CA LEU A 435 -13.85 -9.62 -11.88
C LEU A 435 -13.99 -10.85 -10.99
N THR A 436 -12.96 -11.69 -10.95
CA THR A 436 -12.96 -12.96 -10.22
C THR A 436 -11.53 -13.33 -9.86
N HIS A 437 -11.31 -13.91 -8.68
CA HIS A 437 -10.09 -14.62 -8.31
C HIS A 437 -10.49 -15.99 -7.76
N SER A 438 -9.93 -17.07 -8.29
CA SER A 438 -10.44 -18.44 -8.11
C SER A 438 -10.39 -19.00 -6.69
N ASP A 439 -9.54 -18.44 -5.83
CA ASP A 439 -9.22 -19.02 -4.52
C ASP A 439 -9.62 -18.11 -3.35
N VAL A 440 -10.25 -16.97 -3.64
CA VAL A 440 -10.72 -15.99 -2.66
C VAL A 440 -12.13 -15.53 -3.06
N ASP A 441 -13.14 -15.93 -2.29
CA ASP A 441 -14.47 -15.34 -2.40
C ASP A 441 -14.36 -13.84 -2.04
N ASP A 442 -14.91 -12.96 -2.87
CA ASP A 442 -14.96 -11.49 -2.70
C ASP A 442 -13.62 -10.72 -2.71
N PHE A 443 -12.57 -11.22 -3.38
CA PHE A 443 -11.40 -10.38 -3.69
C PHE A 443 -11.79 -9.24 -4.65
N GLU A 444 -11.90 -8.00 -4.14
CA GLU A 444 -12.29 -6.82 -4.91
C GLU A 444 -11.09 -5.91 -5.22
N ASP A 445 -10.71 -5.83 -6.50
CA ASP A 445 -9.78 -4.84 -7.03
C ASP A 445 -10.51 -4.02 -8.09
N TRP A 446 -10.69 -2.72 -7.85
CA TRP A 446 -11.20 -1.80 -8.85
C TRP A 446 -10.50 -0.46 -8.78
N SER A 447 -10.50 0.24 -9.90
CA SER A 447 -10.03 1.60 -9.99
C SER A 447 -10.80 2.42 -11.01
N PHE A 448 -10.87 3.72 -10.75
CA PHE A 448 -11.43 4.70 -11.66
C PHE A 448 -10.60 5.97 -11.64
N ARG A 449 -10.40 6.59 -12.80
CA ARG A 449 -9.59 7.79 -12.96
C ARG A 449 -10.19 8.70 -14.04
N GLY A 450 -10.33 9.98 -13.73
CA GLY A 450 -10.72 11.01 -14.68
C GLY A 450 -9.73 12.17 -14.68
N MET A 451 -9.49 12.77 -15.84
CA MET A 451 -8.72 14.00 -15.98
C MET A 451 -9.27 14.89 -17.08
N ILE A 452 -9.33 16.19 -16.81
CA ILE A 452 -9.52 17.25 -17.79
C ILE A 452 -8.29 18.16 -17.72
N ALA A 453 -7.70 18.49 -18.86
CA ALA A 453 -6.58 19.40 -18.97
C ALA A 453 -6.74 20.37 -20.14
N PHE A 454 -6.37 21.62 -19.92
CA PHE A 454 -6.19 22.65 -20.92
C PHE A 454 -4.70 22.94 -21.01
N GLN A 455 -4.11 22.68 -22.17
CA GLN A 455 -2.68 22.78 -22.44
C GLN A 455 -2.29 24.22 -22.77
N PRO A 456 -1.01 24.62 -22.62
CA PRO A 456 -0.50 25.87 -23.18
C PRO A 456 -0.59 25.87 -24.73
N SER A 457 -0.36 27.02 -25.37
CA SER A 457 -0.22 27.06 -26.83
C SER A 457 1.02 26.27 -27.29
N SER A 458 1.12 25.99 -28.60
CA SER A 458 2.18 25.17 -29.19
C SER A 458 3.59 25.73 -28.99
N ASP A 459 3.73 27.02 -28.70
CA ASP A 459 4.96 27.70 -28.32
C ASP A 459 5.29 27.54 -26.82
N GLY A 460 4.47 26.83 -26.05
CA GLY A 460 4.61 26.64 -24.60
C GLY A 460 4.11 27.81 -23.75
N HIS A 461 3.38 28.77 -24.33
CA HIS A 461 2.93 29.98 -23.64
C HIS A 461 1.44 29.92 -23.24
N GLY A 462 1.05 30.84 -22.36
CA GLY A 462 -0.33 31.07 -21.99
C GLY A 462 -0.85 30.16 -20.87
N LEU A 463 -2.17 30.13 -20.76
CA LEU A 463 -2.89 29.44 -19.68
C LEU A 463 -2.82 27.92 -19.82
N SER A 464 -2.56 27.21 -18.73
CA SER A 464 -2.89 25.80 -18.59
C SER A 464 -3.79 25.60 -17.36
N MET A 465 -4.76 24.69 -17.46
CA MET A 465 -5.67 24.28 -16.36
C MET A 465 -5.75 22.75 -16.30
N SER A 466 -5.67 22.10 -15.13
CA SER A 466 -5.86 20.65 -14.99
C SER A 466 -6.73 20.35 -13.79
N LEU A 467 -7.61 19.37 -13.95
CA LEU A 467 -8.44 18.80 -12.91
C LEU A 467 -8.43 17.29 -13.08
N GLY A 468 -7.93 16.57 -12.09
CA GLY A 468 -7.88 15.11 -12.06
C GLY A 468 -8.62 14.57 -10.84
N SER A 469 -9.14 13.36 -10.96
CA SER A 469 -9.58 12.61 -9.78
C SER A 469 -9.36 11.11 -9.97
N SER A 470 -9.07 10.42 -8.88
CA SER A 470 -8.86 8.97 -8.84
C SER A 470 -9.55 8.34 -7.63
N TRP A 471 -10.02 7.11 -7.82
CA TRP A 471 -10.72 6.28 -6.85
C TRP A 471 -10.24 4.83 -7.00
N GLY A 472 -10.26 4.06 -5.91
CA GLY A 472 -9.82 2.66 -5.91
C GLY A 472 -8.31 2.47 -6.15
N MET A 473 -7.90 1.28 -6.59
CA MET A 473 -6.53 0.84 -6.86
C MET A 473 -6.00 1.32 -8.23
N ALA A 474 -6.03 2.63 -8.46
CA ALA A 474 -5.78 3.20 -9.80
C ALA A 474 -4.33 3.08 -10.28
N ASN A 475 -4.09 2.17 -11.21
CA ASN A 475 -2.85 2.07 -12.00
C ASN A 475 -2.63 3.34 -12.85
N ARG A 476 -1.36 3.72 -13.12
CA ARG A 476 -0.92 5.12 -13.36
C ARG A 476 -0.57 5.54 -14.80
N GLU A 477 -0.66 4.64 -15.79
CA GLU A 477 -0.19 4.90 -17.17
C GLU A 477 -0.74 6.22 -17.80
N LEU A 478 -1.91 6.70 -17.38
CA LEU A 478 -2.64 7.80 -18.06
C LEU A 478 -2.55 9.17 -17.38
N GLU A 479 -2.17 9.24 -16.09
CA GLU A 479 -1.84 10.53 -15.45
C GLU A 479 -0.60 11.13 -16.10
N MET A 480 0.37 10.26 -16.41
CA MET A 480 1.63 10.60 -17.02
C MET A 480 1.43 11.28 -18.38
N ASP A 481 0.46 10.81 -19.15
CA ASP A 481 0.23 11.23 -20.53
C ASP A 481 -0.62 12.51 -20.67
N ALA A 482 -1.25 12.97 -19.59
CA ALA A 482 -1.93 14.28 -19.56
C ALA A 482 -1.28 15.28 -18.57
N MET A 483 -0.49 14.81 -17.60
CA MET A 483 0.55 15.62 -16.98
C MET A 483 1.62 15.99 -18.02
N LYS A 484 1.90 15.13 -19.03
CA LYS A 484 2.81 15.39 -20.19
C LYS A 484 2.62 16.79 -20.78
N SER A 485 1.42 17.33 -20.70
CA SER A 485 1.03 18.63 -21.21
C SER A 485 1.29 19.84 -20.30
N TYR A 486 1.62 19.62 -19.03
CA TYR A 486 1.28 20.55 -17.96
C TYR A 486 2.47 21.22 -17.23
N GLY A 487 3.69 20.95 -17.67
CA GLY A 487 4.96 21.55 -17.20
C GLY A 487 5.05 22.05 -15.73
N GLY A 488 5.62 21.22 -14.85
CA GLY A 488 6.47 21.74 -13.76
C GLY A 488 5.82 22.43 -12.56
N VAL A 489 4.51 22.31 -12.31
CA VAL A 489 3.93 22.74 -11.02
C VAL A 489 4.20 21.66 -9.96
N ARG A 490 4.90 22.06 -8.89
CA ARG A 490 5.22 21.25 -7.70
C ARG A 490 3.96 20.97 -6.87
N LEU A 491 3.94 19.92 -6.05
CA LEU A 491 2.94 19.62 -5.00
C LEU A 491 3.68 19.35 -3.67
N PRO A 492 3.21 19.84 -2.50
CA PRO A 492 3.80 19.54 -1.19
C PRO A 492 3.02 18.47 -0.39
N ASN A 493 3.80 17.51 0.11
CA ASN A 493 3.57 16.40 1.05
C ASN A 493 2.50 16.55 2.18
N GLN A 494 1.65 15.53 2.42
CA GLN A 494 1.56 14.67 3.65
C GLN A 494 0.16 14.21 4.12
N ARG A 495 0.12 12.92 4.51
CA ARG A 495 -0.80 12.21 5.45
C ARG A 495 -2.27 12.08 5.04
N ALA A 496 -2.52 11.18 4.08
CA ALA A 496 -3.73 10.36 4.14
C ALA A 496 -3.57 9.35 5.29
N THR A 497 -4.40 9.46 6.32
CA THR A 497 -4.59 8.39 7.30
C THR A 497 -5.33 7.26 6.61
N MET A 498 -4.80 6.06 6.79
CA MET A 498 -5.33 4.75 6.39
C MET A 498 -6.86 4.68 6.48
N MET A 499 -7.46 3.98 5.52
CA MET A 499 -8.90 3.88 5.24
C MET A 499 -9.50 5.07 4.47
N SER A 500 -9.68 4.95 3.16
CA SER A 500 -11.03 5.07 2.57
C SER A 500 -11.03 4.94 1.04
N SER A 501 -12.15 4.44 0.55
CA SER A 501 -12.70 4.59 -0.80
C SER A 501 -12.90 6.05 -1.27
N SER A 502 -12.20 7.04 -0.69
CA SER A 502 -12.45 8.45 -0.97
C SER A 502 -11.73 8.95 -2.23
N PRO A 503 -12.36 9.86 -2.99
CA PRO A 503 -11.73 10.50 -4.14
C PRO A 503 -10.49 11.27 -3.72
N LEU A 504 -9.39 11.04 -4.43
CA LEU A 504 -8.33 12.04 -4.55
C LEU A 504 -8.71 13.01 -5.67
N ILE A 505 -8.69 14.31 -5.41
CA ILE A 505 -8.96 15.37 -6.39
C ILE A 505 -7.72 16.25 -6.50
N HIS A 506 -7.24 16.43 -7.72
CA HIS A 506 -6.12 17.31 -8.06
C HIS A 506 -6.62 18.45 -8.94
N ALA A 507 -6.29 19.70 -8.61
CA ALA A 507 -6.59 20.86 -9.43
C ALA A 507 -5.35 21.75 -9.56
N ALA A 508 -5.00 22.17 -10.78
CA ALA A 508 -3.93 23.14 -11.01
C ALA A 508 -4.29 24.15 -12.09
N VAL A 509 -3.75 25.35 -11.96
CA VAL A 509 -3.84 26.45 -12.93
C VAL A 509 -2.45 27.07 -13.05
N ARG A 510 -1.99 27.28 -14.28
CA ARG A 510 -0.69 27.88 -14.57
C ARG A 510 -0.81 28.87 -15.72
N TYR A 511 0.03 29.89 -15.72
CA TYR A 511 0.12 30.85 -16.82
C TYR A 511 1.56 31.16 -17.15
N ASP A 512 1.92 30.92 -18.40
CA ASP A 512 3.26 31.12 -18.95
C ASP A 512 3.32 32.37 -19.81
N PHE A 513 4.26 33.27 -19.51
CA PHE A 513 4.41 34.51 -20.26
C PHE A 513 5.87 34.92 -20.40
N ASN A 514 6.18 35.54 -21.53
CA ASN A 514 7.52 36.06 -21.80
C ASN A 514 7.84 37.24 -20.90
N LYS A 515 9.10 37.32 -20.51
CA LYS A 515 9.66 38.56 -20.00
C LYS A 515 9.60 39.64 -21.11
N PRO A 516 9.33 40.91 -20.78
CA PRO A 516 9.28 42.01 -21.77
C PRO A 516 10.54 42.19 -22.63
N ASP A 517 11.68 41.62 -22.24
CA ASP A 517 12.98 41.70 -22.93
C ASP A 517 13.39 40.40 -23.65
N GLY A 518 12.53 39.37 -23.66
CA GLY A 518 12.79 38.09 -24.34
C GLY A 518 13.82 37.18 -23.66
N LEU A 519 14.28 37.52 -22.45
CA LEU A 519 15.36 36.79 -21.77
C LEU A 519 14.90 35.55 -20.98
N GLY A 520 13.60 35.21 -21.01
CA GLY A 520 13.10 34.02 -20.33
C GLY A 520 11.58 33.96 -20.19
N LEU A 521 11.11 32.84 -19.66
CA LEU A 521 9.72 32.50 -19.40
C LEU A 521 9.41 32.66 -17.91
N TRP A 522 8.37 33.42 -17.60
CA TRP A 522 7.76 33.46 -16.27
C TRP A 522 6.53 32.57 -16.23
N THR A 523 6.40 31.85 -15.12
CA THR A 523 5.36 30.85 -14.89
C THR A 523 4.73 31.14 -13.53
N SER A 524 3.54 31.71 -13.51
CA SER A 524 2.73 31.75 -12.28
C SER A 524 1.88 30.50 -12.19
N TYR A 525 1.71 29.94 -10.99
CA TYR A 525 0.84 28.78 -10.81
C TYR A 525 0.10 28.80 -9.47
N ARG A 526 -1.01 28.07 -9.46
CA ARG A 526 -1.80 27.72 -8.29
C ARG A 526 -2.21 26.26 -8.40
N GLY A 527 -2.11 25.52 -7.31
CA GLY A 527 -2.54 24.13 -7.23
C GLY A 527 -3.35 23.87 -5.97
N SER A 528 -4.16 22.83 -6.00
CA SER A 528 -4.89 22.33 -4.85
C SER A 528 -5.07 20.83 -4.97
N ASP A 529 -4.90 20.13 -3.86
CA ASP A 529 -5.16 18.70 -3.73
C ASP A 529 -6.14 18.51 -2.58
N HIS A 530 -7.07 17.57 -2.75
CA HIS A 530 -8.12 17.32 -1.79
C HIS A 530 -8.45 15.83 -1.71
N ASP A 531 -8.48 15.33 -0.49
CA ASP A 531 -9.14 14.07 -0.13
C ASP A 531 -10.07 14.30 1.08
N ASN A 532 -10.63 13.23 1.63
CA ASN A 532 -11.56 13.30 2.77
C ASN A 532 -10.93 13.75 4.10
N GLN A 533 -9.60 13.81 4.20
CA GLN A 533 -8.88 14.12 5.43
C GLN A 533 -8.00 15.36 5.32
N LEU A 534 -7.65 15.75 4.09
CA LEU A 534 -6.63 16.74 3.81
C LEU A 534 -7.06 17.69 2.69
N ARG A 535 -6.65 18.94 2.84
CA ARG A 535 -6.68 19.93 1.78
C ARG A 535 -5.34 20.65 1.69
N ILE A 536 -4.73 20.59 0.51
CA ILE A 536 -3.48 21.29 0.20
C ILE A 536 -3.79 22.39 -0.80
N MET A 537 -3.21 23.57 -0.58
CA MET A 537 -3.31 24.70 -1.48
C MET A 537 -1.93 25.31 -1.68
N GLN A 538 -1.62 25.72 -2.89
CA GLN A 538 -0.30 26.25 -3.20
C GLN A 538 -0.35 27.31 -4.28
N VAL A 539 0.57 28.25 -4.19
CA VAL A 539 0.76 29.33 -5.16
C VAL A 539 2.25 29.54 -5.35
N GLY A 540 2.70 29.74 -6.58
CA GLY A 540 4.10 30.02 -6.84
C GLY A 540 4.38 30.74 -8.14
N LEU A 541 5.64 31.12 -8.29
CA LEU A 541 6.19 31.80 -9.44
C LEU A 541 7.53 31.15 -9.81
N GLN A 542 7.70 30.81 -11.07
CA GLN A 542 8.94 30.26 -11.61
C GLN A 542 9.43 31.14 -12.77
N PHE A 543 10.74 31.26 -12.88
CA PHE A 543 11.44 31.92 -13.97
C PHE A 543 12.40 30.94 -14.61
N ARG A 544 12.42 30.90 -15.95
CA ARG A 544 13.37 30.14 -16.76
C ARG A 544 13.99 31.05 -17.80
N SER A 545 15.28 31.32 -17.67
CA SER A 545 16.06 32.06 -18.65
C SER A 545 16.33 31.22 -19.89
N SER A 546 16.44 31.87 -21.05
CA SER A 546 16.94 31.24 -22.28
C SER A 546 18.40 30.74 -22.15
N GLN A 547 19.14 31.26 -21.17
CA GLN A 547 20.52 30.90 -20.88
C GLN A 547 20.68 29.80 -19.81
N GLY A 548 19.59 29.12 -19.43
CA GLY A 548 19.63 27.96 -18.52
C GLY A 548 19.41 28.28 -17.03
N PHE A 549 19.46 29.55 -16.62
CA PHE A 549 19.10 29.96 -15.25
C PHE A 549 17.63 29.67 -14.96
N ASN A 550 17.34 29.04 -13.81
CA ASN A 550 15.98 28.83 -13.32
C ASN A 550 15.84 29.30 -11.88
N ALA A 551 14.82 30.07 -11.59
CA ALA A 551 14.45 30.48 -10.23
C ALA A 551 12.99 30.11 -9.96
N GLY A 552 12.64 29.84 -8.70
CA GLY A 552 11.25 29.59 -8.33
C GLY A 552 10.98 29.89 -6.88
N LEU A 553 9.79 30.41 -6.60
CA LEU A 553 9.26 30.68 -5.28
C LEU A 553 7.87 30.04 -5.16
N GLN A 554 7.57 29.41 -4.03
CA GLN A 554 6.31 28.74 -3.78
C GLN A 554 5.91 28.93 -2.33
N ILE A 555 4.61 29.12 -2.11
CA ILE A 555 3.96 29.13 -0.80
C ILE A 555 2.89 28.05 -0.82
N GLY A 556 2.90 27.17 0.17
CA GLY A 556 1.91 26.12 0.39
C GLY A 556 1.18 26.31 1.72
N ARG A 557 -0.09 25.92 1.77
CA ARG A 557 -0.90 25.78 2.98
C ARG A 557 -1.52 24.38 2.99
N GLN A 558 -1.48 23.74 4.14
CA GLN A 558 -2.07 22.43 4.38
C GLN A 558 -3.07 22.52 5.54
N ASP A 559 -4.25 21.94 5.35
CA ASP A 559 -5.32 21.89 6.35
C ASP A 559 -5.75 20.42 6.58
N SER A 560 -5.72 19.94 7.83
CA SER A 560 -6.38 18.67 8.22
C SER A 560 -7.85 18.90 8.52
N ILE A 561 -8.74 18.05 7.99
CA ILE A 561 -10.20 18.22 8.09
C ILE A 561 -10.76 17.56 9.37
N HIS A 562 -10.13 16.49 9.89
CA HIS A 562 -10.70 15.63 10.95
C HIS A 562 -9.88 15.52 12.24
N ARG A 563 -8.60 15.92 12.27
CA ARG A 563 -7.84 16.08 13.52
C ARG A 563 -7.97 17.52 14.01
N SER A 564 -7.72 17.78 15.30
CA SER A 564 -7.62 19.14 15.86
C SER A 564 -6.90 20.06 14.87
N PRO A 565 -7.39 21.28 14.57
CA PRO A 565 -6.98 22.07 13.41
C PRO A 565 -5.47 22.29 13.38
N ASP A 566 -4.78 21.41 12.67
CA ASP A 566 -3.35 21.48 12.40
C ASP A 566 -3.20 22.09 11.02
N HIS A 567 -2.52 23.23 10.98
CA HIS A 567 -2.31 24.02 9.78
C HIS A 567 -0.80 24.23 9.63
N SER A 568 -0.27 23.86 8.47
CA SER A 568 1.12 24.14 8.12
C SER A 568 1.18 25.14 6.97
N ILE A 569 2.18 26.02 7.02
CA ILE A 569 2.52 26.95 5.92
C ILE A 569 3.96 26.66 5.52
N GLU A 570 4.19 26.38 4.24
CA GLU A 570 5.52 26.14 3.68
C GLU A 570 5.92 27.27 2.75
N LEU A 571 7.18 27.72 2.85
CA LEU A 571 7.82 28.63 1.89
C LEU A 571 9.01 27.91 1.26
N ARG A 572 9.08 27.93 -0.08
CA ARG A 572 10.10 27.22 -0.85
C ARG A 572 10.70 28.09 -1.93
N GLY A 573 12.02 28.23 -1.90
CA GLY A 573 12.82 28.85 -2.96
C GLY A 573 13.68 27.82 -3.69
N THR A 574 13.80 27.94 -5.01
CA THR A 574 14.78 27.17 -5.79
C THR A 574 15.53 28.06 -6.75
N LEU A 575 16.83 27.87 -6.82
CA LEU A 575 17.75 28.58 -7.71
C LEU A 575 18.63 27.53 -8.40
N ARG A 576 18.79 27.69 -9.71
CA ARG A 576 19.65 26.84 -10.54
C ARG A 576 20.31 27.73 -11.60
N TRP A 577 21.62 27.63 -11.74
CA TRP A 577 22.41 28.35 -12.72
C TRP A 577 23.18 27.39 -13.61
#